data_AF-A0A2E9LJJ8-F1
#
_entry.id   AF-A0A2E9LJJ8-F1
#
_cell.length_a   1.000
_cell.length_b   1.000
_cell.length_c   1.000
_cell.angle_alpha   90.00
_cell.angle_beta   90.00
_cell.angle_gamma   90.00
#
_symmetry.space_group_name_H-M   'P 1'
#
loop_
_entity.id
_entity.type
_entity.pdbx_description
1 polymer ?
#
loop_
_entity_poly.entity_id
_entity_poly.type
_entity_poly.pdbx_seq_one_letter_code
_entity_poly.pdbx_strand_id
1 'polypeptide(L)'
;MPGIQLQTVTRVWTAGYTENADATLASAPTTSMPNESGIVQATNYNLAKVVFHGTTAADLTSTAYIYRWGAVGGLYVPEFVAKLNLTTGTTVGVADTAVDAGEYFVDTIDFVDGDESVKITTGIANKIASVTFDLEGCLRWQVSFDDIGGSGEAASMNYLHAQY
;
A
#
# COMPACT_ATOMS: atom_id res chain seq x y z
N MET A 1 -3.47 -25.43 -10.78
CA MET A 1 -4.09 -24.28 -10.10
C MET A 1 -3.00 -23.26 -9.85
N PRO A 2 -3.10 -22.01 -10.34
CA PRO A 2 -2.13 -20.99 -9.95
C PRO A 2 -2.26 -20.78 -8.44
N GLY A 3 -1.18 -20.95 -7.71
CA GLY A 3 -1.15 -20.80 -6.26
C GLY A 3 -1.22 -19.33 -5.88
N ILE A 4 -2.03 -19.00 -4.87
CA ILE A 4 -2.00 -17.67 -4.25
C ILE A 4 -0.59 -17.46 -3.69
N GLN A 5 0.17 -16.53 -4.27
CA GLN A 5 1.39 -16.05 -3.66
C GLN A 5 1.00 -14.93 -2.70
N LEU A 6 0.89 -15.26 -1.41
CA LEU A 6 0.88 -14.26 -0.35
C LEU A 6 2.33 -13.82 -0.15
N GLN A 7 2.64 -12.58 -0.49
CA GLN A 7 3.93 -11.97 -0.21
C GLN A 7 3.73 -10.82 0.78
N THR A 8 4.42 -10.91 1.92
CA THR A 8 4.50 -9.82 2.90
C THR A 8 5.64 -8.91 2.50
N VAL A 9 5.33 -7.64 2.22
CA VAL A 9 6.34 -6.60 2.08
C VAL A 9 6.32 -5.77 3.36
N THR A 10 7.16 -6.13 4.31
CA THR A 10 7.32 -5.35 5.55
C THR A 10 8.26 -4.20 5.27
N ARG A 11 7.77 -2.96 5.39
CA ARG A 11 8.62 -1.76 5.38
C ARG A 11 8.54 -1.13 6.76
N VAL A 12 9.59 -1.33 7.56
CA VAL A 12 9.72 -0.69 8.87
C VAL A 12 10.01 0.79 8.64
N TRP A 13 8.98 1.62 8.76
CA TRP A 13 9.12 3.07 8.81
C TRP A 13 9.32 3.48 10.26
N THR A 14 10.55 3.80 10.63
CA THR A 14 10.89 4.28 11.97
C THR A 14 10.50 5.76 12.06
N ALA A 15 9.68 6.13 13.05
CA ALA A 15 9.40 7.54 13.30
C ALA A 15 10.66 8.31 13.66
N GLY A 16 10.77 9.49 13.08
CA GLY A 16 11.98 10.30 13.07
C GLY A 16 12.35 10.82 11.68
N TYR A 17 11.56 10.53 10.64
CA TYR A 17 11.74 11.15 9.34
C TYR A 17 11.08 12.53 9.33
N THR A 18 11.92 13.56 9.46
CA THR A 18 11.56 14.97 9.49
C THR A 18 10.79 15.38 8.23
N GLU A 19 9.78 16.24 8.43
CA GLU A 19 9.02 16.96 7.40
C GLU A 19 9.90 17.41 6.22
N ASN A 20 9.42 17.19 4.99
CA ASN A 20 10.06 17.57 3.72
C ASN A 20 11.19 16.71 3.17
N ALA A 21 11.15 15.41 3.36
CA ALA A 21 11.82 14.50 2.44
C ALA A 21 10.77 13.68 1.68
N ASP A 22 10.12 14.38 0.74
CA ASP A 22 9.67 13.88 -0.55
C ASP A 22 8.78 12.61 -0.52
N ALA A 23 7.51 12.63 -0.91
CA ALA A 23 7.05 12.93 -2.29
C ALA A 23 7.95 12.40 -3.45
N THR A 24 8.95 11.55 -3.19
CA THR A 24 9.84 10.91 -4.20
C THR A 24 9.37 9.52 -4.57
N LEU A 25 8.14 9.18 -4.25
CA LEU A 25 7.59 7.86 -4.46
C LEU A 25 7.05 7.81 -5.88
N ALA A 26 7.99 7.58 -6.80
CA ALA A 26 7.83 7.46 -8.25
C ALA A 26 7.60 8.79 -9.00
N SER A 27 8.45 9.80 -8.79
CA SER A 27 8.24 11.13 -9.40
C SER A 27 8.91 11.35 -10.75
N ALA A 28 9.75 10.42 -11.24
CA ALA A 28 10.43 10.60 -12.52
C ALA A 28 10.47 9.32 -13.37
N PRO A 29 10.28 9.43 -14.70
CA PRO A 29 10.61 8.36 -15.60
C PRO A 29 12.08 7.92 -15.47
N THR A 30 12.33 6.63 -15.58
CA THR A 30 13.68 6.05 -15.50
C THR A 30 14.02 5.24 -16.75
N THR A 31 15.31 5.11 -17.06
CA THR A 31 15.80 4.24 -18.14
C THR A 31 16.10 2.82 -17.66
N SER A 32 16.24 2.63 -16.34
CA SER A 32 16.39 1.33 -15.69
C SER A 32 15.09 0.90 -15.02
N MET A 33 14.83 -0.41 -15.01
CA MET A 33 13.65 -0.95 -14.37
C MET A 33 13.68 -0.65 -12.86
N PRO A 34 12.61 -0.07 -12.29
CA PRO A 34 12.56 0.27 -10.87
C PRO A 34 12.58 -1.01 -10.01
N ASN A 35 13.52 -1.13 -9.08
CA ASN A 35 13.75 -2.37 -8.31
C ASN A 35 14.02 -2.15 -6.82
N GLU A 36 13.63 -1.00 -6.31
CA GLU A 36 13.83 -0.61 -4.92
C GLU A 36 12.90 -1.36 -3.97
N SER A 37 13.21 -1.29 -2.67
CA SER A 37 12.38 -1.89 -1.62
C SER A 37 10.98 -1.25 -1.60
N GLY A 38 9.94 -2.07 -1.55
CA GLY A 38 8.54 -1.62 -1.62
C GLY A 38 7.94 -1.59 -3.03
N ILE A 39 8.75 -1.89 -4.07
CA ILE A 39 8.28 -2.05 -5.44
C ILE A 39 8.01 -3.53 -5.72
N VAL A 40 6.75 -3.83 -6.03
CA VAL A 40 6.25 -5.18 -6.29
C VAL A 40 6.20 -5.42 -7.79
N GLN A 41 6.67 -6.59 -8.23
CA GLN A 41 6.55 -7.02 -9.62
C GLN A 41 5.13 -7.49 -9.93
N ALA A 42 4.54 -7.02 -11.02
CA ALA A 42 3.30 -7.57 -11.56
C ALA A 42 3.64 -8.82 -12.39
N THR A 43 3.21 -10.01 -11.94
CA THR A 43 3.66 -11.28 -12.55
C THR A 43 2.50 -12.04 -13.20
N ASN A 44 2.14 -11.72 -14.44
CA ASN A 44 1.03 -12.35 -15.18
C ASN A 44 -0.35 -12.21 -14.50
N TYR A 45 -0.56 -11.11 -13.78
CA TYR A 45 -1.80 -10.82 -13.07
C TYR A 45 -2.33 -9.47 -13.52
N ASN A 46 -3.65 -9.35 -13.60
CA ASN A 46 -4.33 -8.15 -14.03
C ASN A 46 -4.92 -7.37 -12.86
N LEU A 47 -4.98 -7.96 -11.66
CA LEU A 47 -5.49 -7.26 -10.48
C LEU A 47 -4.55 -7.45 -9.30
N ALA A 48 -4.39 -6.39 -8.51
CA ALA A 48 -3.84 -6.48 -7.16
C ALA A 48 -4.96 -6.22 -6.15
N LYS A 49 -5.04 -7.06 -5.12
CA LYS A 49 -5.80 -6.77 -3.91
C LYS A 49 -4.83 -6.47 -2.79
N VAL A 50 -5.02 -5.35 -2.10
CA VAL A 50 -4.17 -4.85 -1.02
C VAL A 50 -4.97 -4.69 0.25
N VAL A 51 -4.37 -5.13 1.36
CA VAL A 51 -4.86 -4.97 2.73
C VAL A 51 -3.82 -4.19 3.51
N PHE A 52 -4.25 -3.16 4.24
CA PHE A 52 -3.35 -2.32 5.03
C PHE A 52 -3.41 -2.70 6.51
N HIS A 53 -2.27 -2.69 7.16
CA HIS A 53 -2.12 -2.91 8.60
C HIS A 53 -0.99 -2.05 9.14
N GLY A 54 -0.95 -1.84 10.44
CA GLY A 54 0.12 -1.08 11.07
C GLY A 54 -0.26 -0.50 12.42
N THR A 55 0.69 0.22 13.00
CA THR A 55 0.59 0.94 14.29
C THR A 55 0.22 0.07 15.51
N THR A 56 0.45 0.58 16.72
CA THR A 56 0.07 -0.08 17.97
C THR A 56 -1.24 0.46 18.57
N ALA A 57 -2.03 1.22 17.79
CA ALA A 57 -3.27 1.83 18.25
C ALA A 57 -4.39 1.78 17.19
N ALA A 58 -5.63 1.73 17.67
CA ALA A 58 -6.83 1.84 16.86
C ALA A 58 -7.13 3.31 16.51
N ASP A 59 -7.99 3.51 15.50
CA ASP A 59 -8.51 4.80 15.04
C ASP A 59 -7.42 5.80 14.59
N LEU A 60 -6.26 5.30 14.16
CA LEU A 60 -5.20 6.11 13.59
C LEU A 60 -5.41 6.31 12.10
N THR A 61 -5.21 7.54 11.66
CA THR A 61 -5.37 7.93 10.26
C THR A 61 -4.01 8.04 9.57
N SER A 62 -3.94 7.55 8.33
CA SER A 62 -2.79 7.71 7.43
C SER A 62 -3.26 7.94 6.00
N THR A 63 -2.38 8.49 5.17
CA THR A 63 -2.64 8.63 3.73
C THR A 63 -1.75 7.66 2.97
N ALA A 64 -2.32 6.92 2.03
CA ALA A 64 -1.58 6.06 1.13
C ALA A 64 -1.71 6.53 -0.32
N TYR A 65 -0.64 6.35 -1.10
CA TYR A 65 -0.61 6.57 -2.53
C TYR A 65 -0.20 5.28 -3.23
N ILE A 66 -0.86 4.98 -4.33
CA ILE A 66 -0.60 3.81 -5.16
C ILE A 66 -0.08 4.28 -6.50
N TYR A 67 1.03 3.70 -6.95
CA TYR A 67 1.62 3.95 -8.26
C TYR A 67 1.89 2.64 -8.98
N ARG A 68 1.77 2.66 -10.29
CA ARG A 68 2.21 1.59 -11.18
C ARG A 68 3.27 2.10 -12.16
N TRP A 69 3.98 1.19 -12.80
CA TRP A 69 5.06 1.51 -13.72
C TRP A 69 4.80 0.85 -15.07
N GLY A 70 4.59 1.69 -16.08
CA GLY A 70 4.44 1.29 -17.49
C GLY A 70 5.76 1.43 -18.25
N ALA A 71 5.94 0.63 -19.30
CA ALA A 71 7.08 0.74 -20.21
C ALA A 71 6.68 1.43 -21.52
N VAL A 72 7.27 2.57 -21.82
CA VAL A 72 7.01 3.36 -23.03
C VAL A 72 8.34 3.67 -23.73
N GLY A 73 8.58 3.03 -24.88
CA GLY A 73 9.75 3.33 -25.70
C GLY A 73 11.10 3.14 -25.01
N GLY A 74 11.21 2.20 -24.06
CA GLY A 74 12.43 1.96 -23.27
C GLY A 74 12.58 2.84 -22.02
N LEU A 75 11.58 3.68 -21.72
CA LEU A 75 11.44 4.37 -20.43
C LEU A 75 10.44 3.64 -19.56
N TYR A 76 10.70 3.60 -18.26
CA TYR A 76 9.75 3.20 -17.24
C TYR A 76 9.12 4.47 -16.67
N VAL A 77 7.82 4.62 -16.88
CA VAL A 77 7.07 5.82 -16.48
C VAL A 77 6.18 5.45 -15.30
N PRO A 78 6.24 6.22 -14.21
CA PRO A 78 5.33 6.02 -13.11
C PRO A 78 3.96 6.64 -13.41
N GLU A 79 2.91 5.87 -13.12
CA GLU A 79 1.53 6.24 -13.31
C GLU A 79 0.83 6.23 -11.95
N PHE A 80 0.18 7.34 -11.62
CA PHE A 80 -0.59 7.46 -10.40
C PHE A 80 -1.88 6.66 -10.51
N VAL A 81 -2.16 5.83 -9.49
CA VAL A 81 -3.35 4.96 -9.44
C VAL A 81 -4.37 5.48 -8.45
N ALA A 82 -3.96 5.76 -7.21
CA ALA A 82 -4.91 6.19 -6.17
C ALA A 82 -4.24 6.94 -5.05
N LYS A 83 -5.00 7.85 -4.44
CA LYS A 83 -4.76 8.41 -3.10
C LYS A 83 -5.91 7.96 -2.20
N LEU A 84 -5.56 7.41 -1.04
CA LEU A 84 -6.48 6.83 -0.09
C LEU A 84 -6.25 7.40 1.30
N ASN A 85 -7.32 7.71 2.03
CA ASN A 85 -7.25 7.90 3.47
C ASN A 85 -7.57 6.57 4.15
N LEU A 86 -6.71 6.18 5.09
CA LEU A 86 -6.79 4.92 5.82
C LEU A 86 -7.08 5.20 7.28
N THR A 87 -7.99 4.45 7.91
CA THR A 87 -8.20 4.48 9.36
C THR A 87 -8.07 3.07 9.94
N THR A 88 -7.24 2.89 10.96
CA THR A 88 -7.11 1.61 11.67
C THR A 88 -8.36 1.32 12.51
N GLY A 89 -8.81 0.07 12.47
CA GLY A 89 -9.93 -0.40 13.28
C GLY A 89 -9.47 -1.04 14.59
N THR A 90 -10.32 -1.90 15.15
CA THR A 90 -10.00 -2.66 16.39
C THR A 90 -9.53 -4.10 16.14
N THR A 91 -9.51 -4.55 14.88
CA THR A 91 -9.05 -5.91 14.53
C THR A 91 -7.53 -5.92 14.47
N VAL A 92 -6.88 -6.87 15.14
CA VAL A 92 -5.42 -7.03 15.19
C VAL A 92 -4.94 -8.27 14.45
N GLY A 93 -3.64 -8.35 14.22
CA GLY A 93 -2.95 -9.52 13.68
C GLY A 93 -2.96 -10.74 14.62
N VAL A 94 -2.19 -11.76 14.22
CA VAL A 94 -2.05 -13.01 14.97
C VAL A 94 -0.57 -13.25 15.23
N ALA A 95 -0.22 -13.63 16.45
CA ALA A 95 1.18 -13.89 16.81
C ALA A 95 1.83 -14.92 15.88
N ASP A 96 3.11 -14.71 15.57
CA ASP A 96 3.92 -15.56 14.69
C ASP A 96 3.38 -15.68 13.26
N THR A 97 2.64 -14.66 12.78
CA THR A 97 2.17 -14.56 11.40
C THR A 97 2.73 -13.34 10.68
N ALA A 98 2.26 -13.08 9.45
CA ALA A 98 2.69 -11.94 8.65
C ALA A 98 2.29 -10.56 9.23
N VAL A 99 1.29 -10.53 10.12
CA VAL A 99 0.81 -9.34 10.82
C VAL A 99 0.78 -9.68 12.30
N ASP A 100 1.60 -8.99 13.09
CA ASP A 100 1.77 -9.31 14.50
C ASP A 100 0.52 -8.99 15.32
N ALA A 101 0.34 -9.66 16.47
CA ALA A 101 -0.80 -9.43 17.36
C ALA A 101 -0.88 -8.01 17.95
N GLY A 102 0.19 -7.21 17.81
CA GLY A 102 0.23 -5.80 18.21
C GLY A 102 -0.11 -4.82 17.08
N GLU A 103 -0.24 -5.28 15.83
CA GLU A 103 -0.55 -4.45 14.68
C GLU A 103 -2.05 -4.44 14.38
N TYR A 104 -2.60 -3.25 14.16
CA TYR A 104 -4.01 -3.07 13.84
C TYR A 104 -4.24 -3.06 12.33
N PHE A 105 -5.34 -3.68 11.88
CA PHE A 105 -5.77 -3.60 10.49
C PHE A 105 -6.55 -2.33 10.22
N VAL A 106 -6.44 -1.83 8.99
CA VAL A 106 -7.32 -0.80 8.46
C VAL A 106 -8.71 -1.40 8.22
N ASP A 107 -9.75 -0.75 8.73
CA ASP A 107 -11.15 -1.15 8.52
C ASP A 107 -11.94 -0.14 7.66
N THR A 108 -11.40 1.06 7.49
CA THR A 108 -12.02 2.15 6.75
C THR A 108 -11.01 2.71 5.75
N ILE A 109 -11.41 2.77 4.49
CA ILE A 109 -10.61 3.31 3.39
C ILE A 109 -11.51 4.28 2.63
N ASP A 110 -11.11 5.53 2.57
CA ASP A 110 -11.79 6.55 1.77
C ASP A 110 -10.97 6.84 0.51
N PHE A 111 -11.63 6.80 -0.64
CA PHE A 111 -11.03 7.22 -1.90
C PHE A 111 -10.94 8.74 -1.94
N VAL A 112 -9.74 9.27 -2.18
CA VAL A 112 -9.51 10.72 -2.27
C VAL A 112 -9.37 11.16 -3.72
N ASP A 113 -8.54 10.46 -4.51
CA ASP A 113 -8.25 10.80 -5.90
C ASP A 113 -7.64 9.60 -6.64
N GLY A 114 -7.66 9.61 -7.98
CA GLY A 114 -7.03 8.60 -8.84
C GLY A 114 -7.95 7.98 -9.89
N ASP A 115 -7.63 6.74 -10.28
CA ASP A 115 -8.34 5.98 -11.30
C ASP A 115 -9.69 5.43 -10.77
N GLU A 116 -10.74 5.56 -11.59
CA GLU A 116 -12.09 5.06 -11.32
C GLU A 116 -12.17 3.52 -11.32
N SER A 117 -11.16 2.84 -11.85
CA SER A 117 -11.04 1.38 -11.83
C SER A 117 -10.83 0.82 -10.41
N VAL A 118 -10.40 1.66 -9.47
CA VAL A 118 -10.13 1.28 -8.08
C VAL A 118 -11.41 0.87 -7.37
N LYS A 119 -11.41 -0.33 -6.78
CA LYS A 119 -12.51 -0.87 -5.98
C LYS A 119 -12.12 -0.98 -4.52
N ILE A 120 -12.86 -0.28 -3.67
CA ILE A 120 -12.67 -0.34 -2.22
C ILE A 120 -13.76 -1.23 -1.62
N THR A 121 -13.34 -2.15 -0.77
CA THR A 121 -14.22 -2.90 0.13
C THR A 121 -13.93 -2.42 1.56
N THR A 122 -14.79 -1.56 2.09
CA THR A 122 -14.70 -1.12 3.49
C THR A 122 -15.20 -2.23 4.41
N GLY A 123 -14.67 -2.29 5.63
CA GLY A 123 -15.20 -3.16 6.65
C GLY A 123 -16.56 -2.68 7.13
N ILE A 124 -17.57 -3.55 7.09
CA ILE A 124 -18.77 -3.34 7.90
C ILE A 124 -18.43 -3.82 9.32
N ALA A 125 -18.64 -2.98 10.34
CA ALA A 125 -18.42 -3.33 11.75
C ALA A 125 -16.99 -3.81 12.07
N ASN A 126 -16.00 -2.95 11.82
CA ASN A 126 -14.58 -3.15 12.18
C ASN A 126 -13.91 -4.37 11.51
N LYS A 127 -14.43 -4.78 10.34
CA LYS A 127 -13.81 -5.82 9.52
C LYS A 127 -12.66 -5.24 8.70
N ILE A 128 -11.70 -6.10 8.36
CA ILE A 128 -10.52 -5.71 7.57
C ILE A 128 -10.97 -5.18 6.20
N ALA A 129 -10.60 -3.95 5.89
CA ALA A 129 -10.83 -3.34 4.59
C ALA A 129 -9.77 -3.75 3.58
N SER A 130 -10.10 -3.62 2.30
CA SER A 130 -9.18 -3.87 1.21
C SER A 130 -9.46 -2.97 0.01
N VAL A 131 -8.42 -2.72 -0.78
CA VAL A 131 -8.51 -2.05 -2.07
C VAL A 131 -8.08 -3.00 -3.18
N THR A 132 -8.74 -2.93 -4.33
CA THR A 132 -8.38 -3.66 -5.55
C THR A 132 -8.16 -2.66 -6.68
N PHE A 133 -7.10 -2.83 -7.45
CA PHE A 133 -6.79 -1.97 -8.59
C PHE A 133 -6.20 -2.77 -9.75
N ASP A 134 -6.28 -2.18 -10.94
CA ASP A 134 -5.87 -2.79 -12.20
C ASP A 134 -4.35 -2.74 -12.41
N LEU A 135 -3.81 -3.88 -12.86
CA LEU A 135 -2.41 -4.10 -13.23
C LEU A 135 -2.25 -4.32 -14.75
N GLU A 136 -3.28 -4.14 -15.57
CA GLU A 136 -3.15 -4.27 -17.02
C GLU A 136 -2.03 -3.34 -17.56
N GLY A 137 -1.09 -3.93 -18.30
CA GLY A 137 0.07 -3.21 -18.84
C GLY A 137 1.12 -2.78 -17.80
N CYS A 138 0.90 -3.06 -16.51
CA CYS A 138 1.83 -2.75 -15.43
C CYS A 138 2.95 -3.78 -15.36
N LEU A 139 4.20 -3.33 -15.26
CA LEU A 139 5.34 -4.21 -14.95
C LEU A 139 5.59 -4.30 -13.45
N ARG A 140 5.42 -3.18 -12.74
CA ARG A 140 5.69 -3.04 -11.32
C ARG A 140 4.77 -2.01 -10.68
N TRP A 141 4.45 -2.17 -9.41
CA TRP A 141 3.64 -1.23 -8.66
C TRP A 141 4.19 -1.03 -7.26
N GLN A 142 3.76 0.02 -6.58
CA GLN A 142 4.19 0.35 -5.24
C GLN A 142 3.08 1.07 -4.48
N VAL A 143 3.15 0.97 -3.16
CA VAL A 143 2.38 1.78 -2.22
C VAL A 143 3.35 2.62 -1.42
N SER A 144 3.01 3.89 -1.25
CA SER A 144 3.67 4.80 -0.33
C SER A 144 2.69 5.36 0.69
N PHE A 145 3.21 5.80 1.83
CA PHE A 145 2.42 6.40 2.90
C PHE A 145 2.95 7.79 3.21
N ASP A 146 2.06 8.74 3.48
CA ASP A 146 2.43 9.94 4.25
C ASP A 146 2.55 9.55 5.73
N ASP A 147 3.29 10.37 6.49
CA ASP A 147 3.52 10.17 7.91
C ASP A 147 2.21 9.90 8.67
N ILE A 148 2.29 8.99 9.64
CA ILE A 148 1.11 8.51 10.36
C ILE A 148 1.08 9.18 11.74
N GLY A 149 0.02 9.95 11.99
CA GLY A 149 -0.26 10.51 13.31
C GLY A 149 0.33 11.90 13.58
N GLY A 150 -0.49 12.77 14.17
CA GLY A 150 -0.03 14.04 14.70
C GLY A 150 0.94 13.82 15.87
N SER A 151 2.12 14.43 15.77
CA SER A 151 3.11 14.63 16.84
C SER A 151 3.26 13.49 17.87
N GLY A 152 4.08 12.48 17.57
CA GLY A 152 4.90 11.84 18.61
C GLY A 152 4.81 10.34 18.82
N GLU A 153 4.05 9.57 18.04
CA GLU A 153 4.10 8.09 18.11
C GLU A 153 4.73 7.48 16.86
N ALA A 154 5.53 6.43 17.06
CA ALA A 154 6.13 5.67 15.97
C ALA A 154 5.08 4.80 15.30
N ALA A 155 4.41 5.35 14.30
CA ALA A 155 3.42 4.63 13.53
C ALA A 155 4.03 4.16 12.21
N SER A 156 4.01 2.84 11.99
CA SER A 156 4.42 2.20 10.74
C SER A 156 3.18 1.63 10.06
N MET A 157 2.96 1.98 8.79
CA MET A 157 1.95 1.35 7.94
C MET A 157 2.62 0.39 6.95
N ASN A 158 2.02 -0.79 6.84
CA ASN A 158 2.43 -1.90 6.02
C ASN A 158 1.24 -2.39 5.17
N TYR A 159 1.53 -3.25 4.20
CA TYR A 159 0.48 -3.85 3.39
C TYR A 159 0.78 -5.30 3.00
N LEU A 160 -0.29 -6.09 2.97
CA LEU A 160 -0.32 -7.40 2.34
C LEU A 160 -0.95 -7.27 0.97
N HIS A 161 -0.47 -8.07 0.01
CA HIS A 161 -1.08 -8.09 -1.31
C HIS A 161 -1.26 -9.51 -1.85
N ALA A 162 -2.23 -9.66 -2.72
CA ALA A 162 -2.43 -10.82 -3.56
C ALA A 162 -2.68 -10.36 -5.00
N GLN A 163 -2.11 -11.06 -5.97
CA GLN A 163 -2.25 -10.77 -7.38
C GLN A 163 -3.08 -11.86 -8.07
N TYR A 164 -4.00 -11.46 -8.96
CA TYR A 164 -4.97 -12.34 -9.62
C TYR A 164 -5.08 -12.08 -11.12
#